data_AF-A0A6L5C2Z1-F1
#
_entry.id   AF-A0A6L5C2Z1-F1
#
_cell.length_a   1.000
_cell.length_b   1.000
_cell.length_c   1.000
_cell.angle_alpha   90.00
_cell.angle_beta   90.00
_cell.angle_gamma   90.00
#
_symmetry.space_group_name_H-M   'P 1'
#
loop_
_entity.id
_entity.type
_entity.pdbx_description
1 polymer ?
#
loop_
_entity_poly.entity_id
_entity_poly.type
_entity_poly.pdbx_seq_one_letter_code
_entity_poly.pdbx_strand_id
1 'polypeptide(L)'
;MIHLPYTDALCALAQPYEQDSVPPGLFDRAMAEVSLFHYHHTPGYERWLSGHGLDEKALDELNDWSQLPPIFANFFKQQLLLSPSGEDALELTSSGTSGQKSRMRYDARSMAAAQGMVTRIFQHYGWDTPDTPCNYLLLSYEPEPDNRLGTSYTDQFLCRYAPVNQIVHGLRRTGTGHEFDQFGVIRALQAFAEQQLPVRIFGFPAFLWQALQRMQATGIAPLTFPAGSLVFLGGGWKNHAAQEIPRTQLYERIEQQLGIDPARCRDGYGAVEHSVPYIECAHHHFHVPVYSKVFVRNPSDFSVQPYGQPGLLGFVSPYISSSPAHAVVMSDLATLYPGATCGCGLSSDWFQLHGRAGTSPGRSCAMAAVELIGRV
;
A
#
# COMPACT_ATOMS: atom_id res chain seq x y z
N MET A 1 16.56 20.61 -12.39
CA MET A 1 16.01 20.30 -11.05
C MET A 1 14.50 20.44 -11.18
N ILE A 2 13.74 19.38 -10.87
CA ILE A 2 12.28 19.44 -10.93
C ILE A 2 11.80 20.37 -9.82
N HIS A 3 10.95 21.34 -10.16
CA HIS A 3 10.39 22.29 -9.19
C HIS A 3 8.86 22.12 -9.19
N LEU A 4 8.34 21.50 -8.13
CA LEU A 4 6.91 21.22 -7.95
C LEU A 4 6.48 21.70 -6.54
N PRO A 5 6.54 23.02 -6.26
CA PRO A 5 6.34 23.57 -4.92
C PRO A 5 4.99 23.22 -4.29
N TYR A 6 3.89 23.15 -5.06
CA TYR A 6 2.58 22.80 -4.49
C TYR A 6 2.53 21.31 -4.13
N THR A 7 3.08 20.47 -4.98
CA THR A 7 3.21 19.03 -4.74
C THR A 7 4.09 18.75 -3.53
N ASP A 8 5.24 19.42 -3.44
CA ASP A 8 6.16 19.30 -2.31
C ASP A 8 5.48 19.75 -1.00
N ALA A 9 4.74 20.86 -1.03
CA ALA A 9 3.98 21.36 0.11
C ALA A 9 2.87 20.38 0.55
N LEU A 10 2.13 19.77 -0.38
CA LEU A 10 1.12 18.76 -0.07
C LEU A 10 1.76 17.53 0.60
N CYS A 11 2.85 17.01 0.02
CA CYS A 11 3.55 15.83 0.56
C CYS A 11 4.24 16.10 1.91
N ALA A 12 4.50 17.37 2.24
CA ALA A 12 5.11 17.78 3.50
C ALA A 12 4.10 17.94 4.66
N LEU A 13 2.78 17.92 4.39
CA LEU A 13 1.76 18.04 5.43
C LEU A 13 1.98 17.02 6.54
N ALA A 14 1.96 17.48 7.79
CA ALA A 14 2.31 16.65 8.94
C ALA A 14 1.16 15.75 9.42
N GLN A 15 -0.08 16.14 9.15
CA GLN A 15 -1.28 15.47 9.65
C GLN A 15 -1.94 14.66 8.52
N PRO A 16 -1.67 13.36 8.41
CA PRO A 16 -2.03 12.58 7.23
C PRO A 16 -3.52 12.36 7.07
N TYR A 17 -4.34 12.53 8.12
CA TYR A 17 -5.78 12.25 8.08
C TYR A 17 -6.65 13.46 8.49
N GLU A 18 -6.05 14.63 8.72
CA GLU A 18 -6.79 15.85 9.09
C GLU A 18 -7.08 16.69 7.85
N GLN A 19 -8.26 16.50 7.25
CA GLN A 19 -8.65 17.24 6.03
C GLN A 19 -8.65 18.76 6.24
N ASP A 20 -9.05 19.22 7.43
CA ASP A 20 -9.08 20.65 7.78
C ASP A 20 -7.68 21.28 7.87
N SER A 21 -6.63 20.46 8.02
CA SER A 21 -5.24 20.94 8.02
C SER A 21 -4.70 21.23 6.62
N VAL A 22 -5.40 20.77 5.57
CA VAL A 22 -4.99 20.97 4.18
C VAL A 22 -5.33 22.40 3.76
N PRO A 23 -4.34 23.23 3.38
CA PRO A 23 -4.61 24.58 2.89
C PRO A 23 -5.58 24.57 1.70
N PRO A 24 -6.58 25.47 1.66
CA PRO A 24 -7.57 25.50 0.59
C PRO A 24 -6.94 25.53 -0.82
N GLY A 25 -7.42 24.62 -1.67
CA GLY A 25 -6.96 24.44 -3.05
C GLY A 25 -5.54 23.88 -3.20
N LEU A 26 -4.83 23.50 -2.12
CA LEU A 26 -3.47 22.97 -2.23
C LEU A 26 -3.44 21.67 -3.03
N PHE A 27 -4.37 20.74 -2.76
CA PHE A 27 -4.44 19.48 -3.48
C PHE A 27 -4.64 19.72 -4.98
N ASP A 28 -5.57 20.61 -5.34
CA ASP A 28 -5.89 20.87 -6.75
C ASP A 28 -4.74 21.58 -7.46
N ARG A 29 -4.06 22.54 -6.80
CA ARG A 29 -2.84 23.15 -7.35
C ARG A 29 -1.71 22.14 -7.53
N ALA A 30 -1.51 21.23 -6.58
CA ALA A 30 -0.50 20.18 -6.68
C ALA A 30 -0.80 19.19 -7.82
N MET A 31 -2.06 18.83 -7.99
CA MET A 31 -2.50 17.97 -9.09
C MET A 31 -2.33 18.65 -10.46
N ALA A 32 -2.76 19.91 -10.60
CA ALA A 32 -2.56 20.66 -11.84
C ALA A 32 -1.06 20.80 -12.17
N GLU A 33 -0.25 21.13 -11.17
CA GLU A 33 1.20 21.26 -11.30
C GLU A 33 1.87 19.98 -11.81
N VAL A 34 1.57 18.81 -11.22
CA VAL A 34 2.15 17.55 -11.69
C VAL A 34 1.59 17.11 -13.04
N SER A 35 0.29 17.32 -13.30
CA SER A 35 -0.33 16.95 -14.57
C SER A 35 0.24 17.76 -15.72
N LEU A 36 0.44 19.07 -15.53
CA LEU A 36 1.12 19.96 -16.49
C LEU A 36 2.59 19.57 -16.67
N PHE A 37 3.29 19.23 -15.58
CA PHE A 37 4.64 18.71 -15.68
C PHE A 37 4.71 17.47 -16.58
N HIS A 38 3.82 16.49 -16.39
CA HIS A 38 3.80 15.30 -17.23
C HIS A 38 3.35 15.58 -18.66
N TYR A 39 2.38 16.47 -18.85
CA TYR A 39 1.94 16.92 -20.18
C TYR A 39 3.12 17.45 -21.00
N HIS A 40 3.98 18.27 -20.40
CA HIS A 40 5.12 18.88 -21.09
C HIS A 40 6.33 17.97 -21.24
N HIS A 41 6.55 17.03 -20.30
CA HIS A 41 7.82 16.32 -20.21
C HIS A 41 7.73 14.81 -20.45
N THR A 42 6.55 14.19 -20.38
CA THR A 42 6.42 12.73 -20.54
C THR A 42 6.06 12.40 -21.99
N PRO A 43 6.92 11.68 -22.74
CA PRO A 43 6.65 11.39 -24.14
C PRO A 43 5.32 10.66 -24.35
N GLY A 44 4.44 11.26 -25.17
CA GLY A 44 3.15 10.69 -25.56
C GLY A 44 2.01 10.91 -24.57
N TYR A 45 2.28 11.47 -23.38
CA TYR A 45 1.24 11.75 -22.39
C TYR A 45 0.34 12.92 -22.81
N GLU A 46 0.89 13.91 -23.50
CA GLU A 46 0.14 15.02 -24.09
C GLU A 46 -0.92 14.53 -25.08
N ARG A 47 -0.58 13.50 -25.87
CA ARG A 47 -1.49 12.88 -26.84
C ARG A 47 -2.55 12.04 -26.15
N TRP A 48 -2.20 11.34 -25.08
CA TRP A 48 -3.15 10.59 -24.27
C TRP A 48 -4.21 11.52 -23.67
N LEU A 49 -3.77 12.63 -23.07
CA LEU A 49 -4.67 13.63 -22.49
C LEU A 49 -5.52 14.33 -23.56
N SER A 50 -4.92 14.73 -24.68
CA SER A 50 -5.65 15.33 -25.80
C SER A 50 -6.72 14.40 -26.37
N GLY A 51 -6.44 13.08 -26.42
CA GLY A 51 -7.42 12.06 -26.83
C GLY A 51 -8.63 11.94 -25.89
N HIS A 52 -8.52 12.45 -24.66
CA HIS A 52 -9.60 12.55 -23.68
C HIS A 52 -10.15 13.97 -23.54
N GLY A 53 -9.79 14.89 -24.45
CA GLY A 53 -10.26 16.27 -24.44
C GLY A 53 -9.62 17.15 -23.36
N LEU A 54 -8.47 16.76 -22.81
CA LEU A 54 -7.71 17.56 -21.85
C LEU A 54 -6.46 18.13 -22.52
N ASP A 55 -6.52 19.41 -22.86
CA ASP A 55 -5.35 20.20 -23.25
C ASP A 55 -4.73 20.90 -22.02
N GLU A 56 -3.64 21.65 -22.25
CA GLU A 56 -2.93 22.37 -21.19
C GLU A 56 -3.84 23.29 -20.37
N LYS A 57 -4.74 24.03 -21.03
CA LYS A 57 -5.64 24.96 -20.37
C LYS A 57 -6.71 24.21 -19.56
N ALA A 58 -7.26 23.14 -20.12
CA ALA A 58 -8.24 22.31 -19.43
C ALA A 58 -7.67 21.65 -18.16
N LEU A 59 -6.39 21.28 -18.16
CA LEU A 59 -5.71 20.74 -16.96
C LEU A 59 -5.54 21.79 -15.86
N ASP A 60 -5.20 23.04 -16.22
CA ASP A 60 -5.04 24.14 -15.26
C ASP A 60 -6.36 24.54 -14.61
N GLU A 61 -7.47 24.43 -15.35
CA GLU A 61 -8.82 24.75 -14.87
C GLU A 61 -9.55 23.54 -14.22
N LEU A 62 -8.95 22.34 -14.22
CA LEU A 62 -9.59 21.12 -13.73
C LEU A 62 -9.74 21.14 -12.20
N ASN A 63 -10.97 20.97 -11.73
CA ASN A 63 -11.30 20.92 -10.30
C ASN A 63 -11.93 19.58 -9.84
N ASP A 64 -12.24 18.70 -10.80
CA ASP A 64 -12.70 17.34 -10.56
C ASP A 64 -11.67 16.35 -11.12
N TRP A 65 -10.75 15.94 -10.25
CA TRP A 65 -9.68 15.00 -10.61
C TRP A 65 -10.16 13.58 -10.89
N SER A 66 -11.45 13.29 -10.71
CA SER A 66 -12.04 12.06 -11.20
C SER A 66 -12.19 12.06 -12.74
N GLN A 67 -12.01 13.20 -13.40
CA GLN A 67 -12.07 13.31 -14.87
C GLN A 67 -10.70 13.14 -15.54
N LEU A 68 -9.61 13.23 -14.79
CA LEU A 68 -8.27 12.95 -15.30
C LEU A 68 -8.20 11.47 -15.73
N PRO A 69 -7.90 11.15 -17.01
CA PRO A 69 -7.98 9.79 -17.51
C PRO A 69 -6.92 8.90 -16.83
N PRO A 70 -7.33 7.93 -16.01
CA PRO A 70 -6.40 7.13 -15.23
C PRO A 70 -5.70 6.10 -16.11
N ILE A 71 -4.49 5.73 -15.70
CA ILE A 71 -3.74 4.62 -16.32
C ILE A 71 -4.05 3.34 -15.53
N PHE A 72 -4.38 2.25 -16.22
CA PHE A 72 -4.55 0.96 -15.54
C PHE A 72 -3.19 0.47 -15.01
N ALA A 73 -3.14 0.05 -13.74
CA ALA A 73 -1.90 -0.42 -13.11
C ALA A 73 -1.20 -1.54 -13.91
N ASN A 74 -1.98 -2.43 -14.52
CA ASN A 74 -1.46 -3.51 -15.37
C ASN A 74 -0.72 -3.00 -16.63
N PHE A 75 -0.97 -1.78 -17.09
CA PHE A 75 -0.26 -1.20 -18.22
C PHE A 75 1.24 -1.06 -17.94
N PHE A 76 1.61 -0.74 -16.69
CA PHE A 76 3.01 -0.63 -16.24
C PHE A 76 3.77 -1.97 -16.19
N LYS A 77 3.09 -3.09 -16.43
CA LYS A 77 3.76 -4.39 -16.69
C LYS A 77 4.38 -4.43 -18.07
N GLN A 78 3.73 -3.79 -19.04
CA GLN A 78 4.10 -3.87 -20.45
C GLN A 78 4.91 -2.66 -20.91
N GLN A 79 4.67 -1.49 -20.32
CA GLN A 79 5.25 -0.22 -20.74
C GLN A 79 5.82 0.55 -19.55
N LEU A 80 7.04 1.06 -19.70
CA LEU A 80 7.60 2.04 -18.77
C LEU A 80 7.29 3.44 -19.29
N LEU A 81 6.32 4.10 -18.68
CA LEU A 81 6.02 5.50 -18.95
C LEU A 81 6.89 6.36 -18.06
N LEU A 82 7.91 7.02 -18.62
CA LEU A 82 8.89 7.78 -17.86
C LEU A 82 8.89 9.24 -18.30
N SER A 83 8.93 10.13 -17.32
CA SER A 83 9.42 11.50 -17.54
C SER A 83 10.95 11.50 -17.51
N PRO A 84 11.65 12.61 -17.85
CA PRO A 84 13.11 12.68 -17.84
C PRO A 84 13.70 12.34 -16.46
N SER A 85 12.97 12.61 -15.38
CA SER A 85 13.42 12.27 -14.03
C SER A 85 13.39 10.78 -13.71
N GLY A 86 12.64 9.99 -14.50
CA GLY A 86 12.54 8.54 -14.37
C GLY A 86 13.60 7.75 -15.13
N GLU A 87 14.44 8.38 -15.96
CA GLU A 87 15.38 7.68 -16.86
C GLU A 87 16.45 6.87 -16.11
N ASP A 88 17.03 7.42 -15.05
CA ASP A 88 18.07 6.78 -14.21
C ASP A 88 17.61 6.57 -12.75
N ALA A 89 16.31 6.63 -12.52
CA ALA A 89 15.70 6.53 -11.20
C ALA A 89 15.67 5.08 -10.65
N LEU A 90 15.49 4.96 -9.32
CA LEU A 90 15.40 3.67 -8.63
C LEU A 90 14.21 2.86 -9.16
N GLU A 91 14.49 1.66 -9.68
CA GLU A 91 13.45 0.77 -10.18
C GLU A 91 12.95 -0.20 -9.10
N LEU A 92 11.65 -0.15 -8.84
CA LEU A 92 10.93 -1.08 -7.98
C LEU A 92 10.01 -1.97 -8.82
N THR A 93 9.92 -3.23 -8.41
CA THR A 93 9.12 -4.26 -9.09
C THR A 93 8.08 -4.84 -8.16
N SER A 94 6.92 -5.17 -8.73
CA SER A 94 5.91 -5.97 -8.04
C SER A 94 6.42 -7.39 -7.78
N SER A 95 5.93 -8.03 -6.72
CA SER A 95 6.39 -9.34 -6.29
C SER A 95 5.76 -10.54 -7.02
N GLY A 96 5.20 -10.37 -8.23
CA GLY A 96 4.51 -11.43 -8.96
C GLY A 96 5.40 -12.66 -9.21
N THR A 97 4.91 -13.87 -8.91
CA THR A 97 5.72 -15.11 -8.89
C THR A 97 5.59 -16.00 -10.13
N SER A 98 4.80 -15.62 -11.15
CA SER A 98 4.59 -16.46 -12.34
C SER A 98 4.28 -15.71 -13.63
N GLY A 99 4.43 -14.38 -13.65
CA GLY A 99 4.11 -13.56 -14.83
C GLY A 99 4.91 -12.25 -14.88
N GLN A 100 4.59 -11.42 -15.88
CA GLN A 100 5.21 -10.12 -16.07
C GLN A 100 4.96 -9.22 -14.85
N LYS A 101 6.05 -8.74 -14.23
CA LYS A 101 6.00 -7.85 -13.07
C LYS A 101 5.79 -6.41 -13.53
N SER A 102 5.00 -5.65 -12.79
CA SER A 102 4.98 -4.19 -12.93
C SER A 102 6.33 -3.65 -12.54
N ARG A 103 6.84 -2.69 -13.33
CA ARG A 103 8.10 -2.00 -13.09
C ARG A 103 7.79 -0.52 -12.99
N MET A 104 8.21 0.10 -11.90
CA MET A 104 8.06 1.53 -11.68
C MET A 104 9.39 2.10 -11.30
N ARG A 105 9.66 3.32 -11.74
CA ARG A 105 10.87 4.05 -11.36
C ARG A 105 10.50 5.25 -10.54
N TYR A 106 11.23 5.46 -9.46
CA TYR A 106 11.02 6.55 -8.52
C TYR A 106 12.27 7.40 -8.42
N ASP A 107 12.16 8.65 -8.88
CA ASP A 107 13.21 9.62 -8.66
C ASP A 107 13.35 9.93 -7.16
N ALA A 108 14.47 10.57 -6.78
CA ALA A 108 14.76 10.85 -5.38
C ALA A 108 13.68 11.68 -4.69
N ARG A 109 13.01 12.59 -5.42
CA ARG A 109 11.95 13.46 -4.90
C ARG A 109 10.69 12.65 -4.60
N SER A 110 10.22 11.87 -5.56
CA SER A 110 9.05 11.00 -5.47
C SER A 110 9.24 9.95 -4.37
N MET A 111 10.45 9.40 -4.26
CA MET A 111 10.80 8.46 -3.19
C MET A 111 10.82 9.14 -1.82
N ALA A 112 11.42 10.33 -1.70
CA ALA A 112 11.43 11.09 -0.45
C ALA A 112 10.01 11.48 -0.01
N ALA A 113 9.14 11.88 -0.95
CA ALA A 113 7.73 12.13 -0.68
C ALA A 113 7.02 10.87 -0.17
N ALA A 114 7.18 9.73 -0.85
CA ALA A 114 6.59 8.45 -0.42
C ALA A 114 7.02 8.04 0.99
N GLN A 115 8.33 8.10 1.27
CA GLN A 115 8.89 7.80 2.58
C GLN A 115 8.45 8.80 3.66
N GLY A 116 8.32 10.08 3.29
CA GLY A 116 7.79 11.13 4.14
C GLY A 116 6.34 10.87 4.55
N MET A 117 5.47 10.51 3.60
CA MET A 117 4.08 10.14 3.88
C MET A 117 3.98 8.98 4.87
N VAL A 118 4.77 7.91 4.68
CA VAL A 118 4.84 6.78 5.62
C VAL A 118 5.30 7.26 7.00
N THR A 119 6.32 8.12 7.07
CA THR A 119 6.83 8.67 8.33
C THR A 119 5.73 9.40 9.09
N ARG A 120 4.97 10.29 8.42
CA ARG A 120 3.87 11.04 9.04
C ARG A 120 2.77 10.12 9.56
N ILE A 121 2.47 9.05 8.83
CA ILE A 121 1.45 8.08 9.26
C ILE A 121 1.93 7.23 10.44
N PHE A 122 3.19 6.77 10.43
CA PHE A 122 3.75 6.04 11.58
C PHE A 122 3.80 6.92 12.83
N GLN A 123 4.14 8.21 12.67
CA GLN A 123 4.10 9.19 13.76
C GLN A 123 2.66 9.42 14.27
N HIS A 124 1.69 9.60 13.36
CA HIS A 124 0.28 9.77 13.71
C HIS A 124 -0.26 8.64 14.59
N TYR A 125 0.09 7.39 14.27
CA TYR A 125 -0.35 6.24 15.07
C TYR A 125 0.55 5.92 16.28
N GLY A 126 1.60 6.72 16.54
CA GLY A 126 2.55 6.50 17.63
C GLY A 126 3.43 5.25 17.45
N TRP A 127 3.72 4.86 16.20
CA TRP A 127 4.56 3.70 15.86
C TRP A 127 6.01 4.09 15.58
N ASP A 128 6.31 5.39 15.57
CA ASP A 128 7.68 5.91 15.59
C ASP A 128 8.17 5.97 17.04
N THR A 129 8.95 4.97 17.45
CA THR A 129 9.44 4.80 18.84
C THR A 129 10.97 4.74 18.84
N PRO A 130 11.66 5.88 18.62
CA PRO A 130 13.12 5.93 18.43
C PRO A 130 13.92 5.50 19.67
N ASP A 131 13.31 5.51 20.86
CA ASP A 131 13.96 5.16 22.13
C ASP A 131 13.65 3.72 22.60
N THR A 132 12.90 2.93 21.82
CA THR A 132 12.45 1.59 22.23
C THR A 132 12.96 0.52 21.26
N PRO A 133 14.04 -0.22 21.61
CA PRO A 133 14.52 -1.32 20.79
C PRO A 133 13.46 -2.40 20.57
N CYS A 134 13.32 -2.85 19.33
CA CYS A 134 12.34 -3.87 18.95
C CYS A 134 13.00 -5.06 18.24
N ASN A 135 12.40 -6.23 18.44
CA ASN A 135 12.65 -7.40 17.61
C ASN A 135 11.75 -7.37 16.38
N TYR A 136 12.31 -7.69 15.22
CA TYR A 136 11.59 -7.68 13.95
C TYR A 136 11.46 -9.07 13.38
N LEU A 137 10.22 -9.48 13.08
CA LEU A 137 9.92 -10.66 12.28
C LEU A 137 9.38 -10.20 10.93
N LEU A 138 10.19 -10.34 9.87
CA LEU A 138 9.83 -9.94 8.52
C LEU A 138 9.37 -11.17 7.72
N LEU A 139 8.06 -11.32 7.57
CA LEU A 139 7.37 -12.35 6.79
C LEU A 139 7.29 -11.98 5.30
N SER A 140 8.41 -11.48 4.79
CA SER A 140 8.67 -11.19 3.39
C SER A 140 10.02 -11.75 2.97
N TYR A 141 10.36 -11.61 1.68
CA TYR A 141 11.60 -12.14 1.13
C TYR A 141 12.81 -11.50 1.80
N GLU A 142 13.69 -12.33 2.35
CA GLU A 142 15.02 -11.92 2.77
C GLU A 142 15.72 -11.19 1.62
N PRO A 143 16.22 -9.96 1.83
CA PRO A 143 16.75 -9.13 0.75
C PRO A 143 17.88 -9.83 -0.01
N GLU A 144 17.85 -9.63 -1.32
CA GLU A 144 19.03 -9.82 -2.16
C GLU A 144 19.86 -8.53 -2.20
N PRO A 145 21.15 -8.59 -2.56
CA PRO A 145 21.99 -7.39 -2.68
C PRO A 145 21.40 -6.30 -3.60
N ASP A 146 20.69 -6.69 -4.67
CA ASP A 146 19.94 -5.79 -5.57
C ASP A 146 18.43 -5.88 -5.24
N ASN A 147 18.03 -5.38 -4.06
CA ASN A 147 16.66 -5.45 -3.57
C ASN A 147 15.72 -4.51 -4.35
N ARG A 148 15.16 -5.00 -5.45
CA ARG A 148 14.16 -4.29 -6.27
C ARG A 148 12.72 -4.69 -5.98
N LEU A 149 12.48 -5.57 -5.01
CA LEU A 149 11.13 -6.01 -4.67
C LEU A 149 10.48 -4.96 -3.75
N GLY A 150 9.44 -4.27 -4.24
CA GLY A 150 8.80 -3.19 -3.50
C GLY A 150 8.34 -3.58 -2.09
N THR A 151 7.87 -4.83 -1.91
CA THR A 151 7.47 -5.35 -0.58
C THR A 151 8.64 -5.47 0.38
N SER A 152 9.74 -6.09 -0.06
CA SER A 152 10.93 -6.28 0.79
C SER A 152 11.65 -4.95 1.06
N TYR A 153 11.65 -4.04 0.08
CA TYR A 153 12.12 -2.67 0.24
C TYR A 153 11.33 -1.92 1.31
N THR A 154 9.99 -2.02 1.27
CA THR A 154 9.10 -1.37 2.23
C THR A 154 9.31 -1.93 3.63
N ASP A 155 9.28 -3.25 3.82
CA ASP A 155 9.41 -3.86 5.15
C ASP A 155 10.73 -3.50 5.84
N GLN A 156 11.83 -3.44 5.09
CA GLN A 156 13.12 -2.97 5.61
C GLN A 156 13.09 -1.50 5.96
N PHE A 157 12.48 -0.67 5.11
CA PHE A 157 12.31 0.75 5.39
C PHE A 157 11.51 0.95 6.69
N LEU A 158 10.46 0.17 6.94
CA LEU A 158 9.65 0.26 8.16
C LEU A 158 10.43 -0.06 9.44
N CYS A 159 11.53 -0.83 9.36
CA CYS A 159 12.39 -1.11 10.52
C CYS A 159 13.10 0.13 11.08
N ARG A 160 13.07 1.27 10.37
CA ARG A 160 13.68 2.53 10.87
C ARG A 160 12.92 3.18 12.03
N TYR A 161 11.64 2.83 12.21
CA TYR A 161 10.75 3.50 13.17
C TYR A 161 10.87 2.95 14.61
N ALA A 162 11.85 2.09 14.87
CA ALA A 162 12.34 1.75 16.19
C ALA A 162 13.73 1.10 16.08
N PRO A 163 14.65 1.33 17.03
CA PRO A 163 15.97 0.70 17.02
C PRO A 163 15.87 -0.82 16.87
N VAL A 164 16.65 -1.38 15.95
CA VAL A 164 16.65 -2.81 15.69
C VAL A 164 17.50 -3.52 16.75
N ASN A 165 16.86 -4.37 17.55
CA ASN A 165 17.58 -5.32 18.40
C ASN A 165 17.99 -6.56 17.59
N GLN A 166 17.03 -7.15 16.87
CA GLN A 166 17.23 -8.33 16.03
C GLN A 166 16.24 -8.33 14.87
N ILE A 167 16.65 -8.85 13.70
CA ILE A 167 15.78 -9.11 12.55
C ILE A 167 15.82 -10.59 12.21
N VAL A 168 14.65 -11.21 12.05
CA VAL A 168 14.49 -12.55 11.49
C VAL A 168 13.58 -12.48 10.27
N HIS A 169 14.05 -13.04 9.15
CA HIS A 169 13.26 -13.16 7.92
C HIS A 169 12.55 -14.52 7.86
N GLY A 170 11.25 -14.51 7.56
CA GLY A 170 10.46 -15.73 7.40
C GLY A 170 10.68 -16.43 6.06
N LEU A 171 10.90 -15.68 4.97
CA LEU A 171 11.24 -16.26 3.68
C LEU A 171 12.75 -16.17 3.47
N ARG A 172 13.45 -17.26 3.76
CA ARG A 172 14.91 -17.39 3.74
C ARG A 172 15.40 -17.67 2.32
N ARG A 173 16.56 -17.12 1.97
CA ARG A 173 17.23 -17.44 0.70
C ARG A 173 17.74 -18.88 0.70
N THR A 174 17.44 -19.62 -0.36
CA THR A 174 17.91 -21.02 -0.56
C THR A 174 18.99 -21.14 -1.64
N GLY A 175 19.43 -20.00 -2.20
CA GLY A 175 20.41 -19.93 -3.29
C GLY A 175 19.78 -19.93 -4.68
N THR A 176 18.65 -20.60 -4.88
CA THR A 176 17.87 -20.59 -6.13
C THR A 176 16.57 -19.78 -6.03
N GLY A 177 16.21 -19.32 -4.83
CA GLY A 177 15.03 -18.53 -4.56
C GLY A 177 14.84 -18.31 -3.07
N HIS A 178 13.59 -18.29 -2.63
CA HIS A 178 13.22 -18.14 -1.22
C HIS A 178 12.21 -19.20 -0.81
N GLU A 179 12.37 -19.70 0.42
CA GLU A 179 11.45 -20.65 1.03
C GLU A 179 11.04 -20.17 2.42
N PHE A 180 9.81 -20.51 2.81
CA PHE A 180 9.29 -20.15 4.12
C PHE A 180 9.88 -21.07 5.20
N ASP A 181 10.74 -20.52 6.08
CA ASP A 181 11.29 -21.22 7.23
C ASP A 181 10.33 -21.15 8.43
N GLN A 182 9.24 -21.91 8.35
CA GLN A 182 8.21 -21.95 9.39
C GLN A 182 8.80 -22.28 10.77
N PHE A 183 9.75 -23.21 10.85
CA PHE A 183 10.38 -23.60 12.11
C PHE A 183 11.28 -22.49 12.66
N GLY A 184 12.04 -21.80 11.80
CA GLY A 184 12.83 -20.63 12.17
C GLY A 184 11.98 -19.49 12.70
N VAL A 185 10.83 -19.23 12.06
CA VAL A 185 9.87 -18.23 12.55
C VAL A 185 9.36 -18.56 13.95
N ILE A 186 8.94 -19.81 14.19
CA ILE A 186 8.44 -20.23 15.51
C ILE A 186 9.54 -20.11 16.57
N ARG A 187 10.77 -20.57 16.27
CA ARG A 187 11.92 -20.41 17.19
C ARG A 187 12.22 -18.94 17.47
N ALA A 188 12.12 -18.07 16.48
CA ALA A 188 12.34 -16.64 16.65
C ALA A 188 11.28 -16.00 17.56
N LEU A 189 10.00 -16.35 17.37
CA LEU A 189 8.92 -15.88 18.24
C LEU A 189 9.16 -16.29 19.70
N GLN A 190 9.55 -17.55 19.95
CA GLN A 190 9.89 -18.03 21.29
C GLN A 190 11.07 -17.27 21.89
N ALA A 191 12.16 -17.11 21.13
CA ALA A 191 13.34 -16.36 21.58
C ALA A 191 13.02 -14.87 21.85
N PHE A 192 12.19 -14.25 21.03
CA PHE A 192 11.76 -12.87 21.24
C PHE A 192 10.92 -12.71 22.51
N ALA A 193 10.11 -13.71 22.86
CA ALA A 193 9.31 -13.69 24.09
C ALA A 193 10.21 -13.72 25.33
N GLU A 194 11.32 -14.45 25.31
CA GLU A 194 12.30 -14.50 26.40
C GLU A 194 13.02 -13.17 26.62
N GLN A 195 13.23 -12.38 25.55
CA GLN A 195 13.97 -11.11 25.61
C GLN A 195 13.20 -9.96 26.27
N GLN A 196 11.88 -10.09 26.42
CA GLN A 196 11.01 -9.05 27.00
C GLN A 196 11.14 -7.68 26.31
N LEU A 197 11.43 -7.70 24.99
CA LEU A 197 11.40 -6.52 24.12
C LEU A 197 10.16 -6.57 23.21
N PRO A 198 9.58 -5.41 22.83
CA PRO A 198 8.48 -5.36 21.87
C PRO A 198 8.84 -6.05 20.54
N VAL A 199 7.85 -6.68 19.91
CA VAL A 199 8.01 -7.37 18.63
C VAL A 199 7.20 -6.67 17.54
N ARG A 200 7.85 -6.42 16.40
CA ARG A 200 7.27 -5.86 15.19
C ARG A 200 7.22 -6.95 14.10
N ILE A 201 6.02 -7.43 13.79
CA ILE A 201 5.79 -8.49 12.80
C ILE A 201 5.25 -7.87 11.52
N PHE A 202 6.05 -7.88 10.46
CA PHE A 202 5.70 -7.26 9.17
C PHE A 202 5.66 -8.27 8.03
N GLY A 203 4.90 -8.01 6.97
CA GLY A 203 4.88 -8.83 5.75
C GLY A 203 3.57 -9.57 5.50
N PHE A 204 3.63 -10.75 4.86
CA PHE A 204 2.42 -11.41 4.35
C PHE A 204 1.63 -12.16 5.44
N PRO A 205 0.29 -12.00 5.49
CA PRO A 205 -0.56 -12.63 6.51
C PRO A 205 -0.52 -14.15 6.48
N ALA A 206 -0.42 -14.75 5.28
CA ALA A 206 -0.47 -16.20 5.10
C ALA A 206 0.64 -16.93 5.88
N PHE A 207 1.85 -16.36 5.92
CA PHE A 207 2.98 -16.97 6.62
C PHE A 207 2.85 -16.87 8.14
N LEU A 208 2.29 -15.75 8.64
CA LEU A 208 1.98 -15.61 10.05
C LEU A 208 0.92 -16.66 10.46
N TRP A 209 -0.16 -16.76 9.69
CA TRP A 209 -1.21 -17.74 9.92
C TRP A 209 -0.68 -19.17 9.94
N GLN A 210 0.17 -19.54 8.97
CA GLN A 210 0.80 -20.87 8.93
C GLN A 210 1.64 -21.13 10.20
N ALA A 211 2.44 -20.17 10.66
CA ALA A 211 3.23 -20.32 11.88
C ALA A 211 2.33 -20.51 13.12
N LEU A 212 1.28 -19.69 13.26
CA LEU A 212 0.32 -19.74 14.38
C LEU A 212 -0.47 -21.06 14.42
N GLN A 213 -0.92 -21.55 13.26
CA GLN A 213 -1.55 -22.87 13.14
C GLN A 213 -0.61 -23.99 13.58
N ARG A 214 0.66 -23.93 13.16
CA ARG A 214 1.66 -24.94 13.53
C ARG A 214 1.93 -24.91 15.02
N MET A 215 2.09 -23.73 15.63
CA MET A 215 2.23 -23.58 17.08
C MET A 215 1.06 -24.25 17.82
N GLN A 216 -0.18 -24.03 17.38
CA GLN A 216 -1.35 -24.70 17.97
C GLN A 216 -1.27 -26.22 17.82
N ALA A 217 -1.04 -26.69 16.58
CA ALA A 217 -1.06 -28.11 16.26
C ALA A 217 0.03 -28.91 17.00
N THR A 218 1.16 -28.26 17.33
CA THR A 218 2.27 -28.88 18.07
C THR A 218 2.22 -28.59 19.57
N GLY A 219 1.15 -27.97 20.08
CA GLY A 219 1.00 -27.70 21.51
C GLY A 219 1.99 -26.70 22.08
N ILE A 220 2.51 -25.78 21.26
CA ILE A 220 3.35 -24.68 21.74
C ILE A 220 2.46 -23.73 22.53
N ALA A 221 2.85 -23.45 23.78
CA ALA A 221 2.11 -22.56 24.66
C ALA A 221 2.02 -21.14 24.06
N PRO A 222 0.93 -20.41 24.35
CA PRO A 222 0.84 -18.99 24.02
C PRO A 222 2.05 -18.20 24.54
N LEU A 223 2.54 -17.31 23.70
CA LEU A 223 3.54 -16.32 24.03
C LEU A 223 2.84 -15.02 24.43
N THR A 224 3.52 -14.18 25.21
CA THR A 224 3.04 -12.85 25.55
C THR A 224 4.14 -11.85 25.25
N PHE A 225 3.94 -11.04 24.21
CA PHE A 225 4.87 -9.97 23.89
C PHE A 225 4.57 -8.69 24.68
N PRO A 226 5.59 -7.88 25.01
CA PRO A 226 5.40 -6.62 25.71
C PRO A 226 4.50 -5.63 24.96
N ALA A 227 3.92 -4.70 25.72
CA ALA A 227 3.26 -3.53 25.15
C ALA A 227 4.18 -2.78 24.17
N GLY A 228 3.60 -2.17 23.13
CA GLY A 228 4.36 -1.58 22.03
C GLY A 228 4.67 -2.56 20.88
N SER A 229 4.36 -3.85 21.05
CA SER A 229 4.37 -4.81 19.94
C SER A 229 3.34 -4.44 18.87
N LEU A 230 3.66 -4.72 17.62
CA LEU A 230 2.88 -4.29 16.45
C LEU A 230 2.90 -5.40 15.40
N VAL A 231 1.73 -5.72 14.86
CA VAL A 231 1.62 -6.52 13.65
C VAL A 231 1.15 -5.61 12.51
N PHE A 232 2.01 -5.40 11.52
CA PHE A 232 1.70 -4.57 10.36
C PHE A 232 1.85 -5.42 9.09
N LEU A 233 0.72 -5.92 8.62
CA LEU A 233 0.65 -6.82 7.48
C LEU A 233 0.43 -6.00 6.20
N GLY A 234 0.70 -6.62 5.07
CA GLY A 234 0.42 -6.03 3.78
C GLY A 234 0.45 -7.06 2.67
N GLY A 235 -0.19 -6.71 1.56
CA GLY A 235 -0.37 -7.62 0.44
C GLY A 235 -1.35 -8.76 0.75
N GLY A 236 -1.64 -9.57 -0.27
CA GLY A 236 -2.61 -10.67 -0.17
C GLY A 236 -2.02 -11.99 0.31
N TRP A 237 -2.86 -13.01 0.31
CA TRP A 237 -2.53 -14.42 0.55
C TRP A 237 -1.77 -15.05 -0.61
N LYS A 238 -0.57 -14.53 -0.93
CA LYS A 238 0.27 -14.95 -2.07
C LYS A 238 0.33 -16.46 -2.23
N ASN A 239 -0.08 -16.99 -3.39
CA ASN A 239 -0.13 -18.42 -3.73
C ASN A 239 -0.96 -19.30 -2.74
N HIS A 240 -1.67 -18.66 -1.80
CA HIS A 240 -2.45 -19.27 -0.73
C HIS A 240 -3.87 -18.68 -0.67
N ALA A 241 -4.36 -18.05 -1.73
CA ALA A 241 -5.69 -17.41 -1.76
C ALA A 241 -6.83 -18.39 -1.43
N ALA A 242 -6.67 -19.68 -1.76
CA ALA A 242 -7.62 -20.73 -1.39
C ALA A 242 -7.68 -21.02 0.13
N GLN A 243 -6.70 -20.55 0.89
CA GLN A 243 -6.61 -20.69 2.35
C GLN A 243 -6.88 -19.36 3.07
N GLU A 244 -7.31 -18.33 2.33
CA GLU A 244 -7.59 -17.01 2.89
C GLU A 244 -8.69 -17.09 3.94
N ILE A 245 -8.37 -16.58 5.12
CA ILE A 245 -9.31 -16.44 6.23
C ILE A 245 -9.69 -14.97 6.44
N PRO A 246 -10.84 -14.70 7.07
CA PRO A 246 -11.18 -13.35 7.51
C PRO A 246 -10.06 -12.75 8.38
N ARG A 247 -9.76 -11.47 8.18
CA ARG A 247 -8.70 -10.77 8.94
C ARG A 247 -8.96 -10.74 10.43
N THR A 248 -10.23 -10.59 10.83
CA THR A 248 -10.65 -10.66 12.24
C THR A 248 -10.20 -11.96 12.91
N GLN A 249 -10.35 -13.10 12.23
CA GLN A 249 -9.91 -14.40 12.74
C GLN A 249 -8.38 -14.49 12.89
N LEU A 250 -7.61 -13.87 11.99
CA LEU A 250 -6.16 -13.79 12.13
C LEU A 250 -5.76 -12.93 13.35
N TYR A 251 -6.43 -11.79 13.56
CA TYR A 251 -6.13 -10.89 14.68
C TYR A 251 -6.50 -11.49 16.04
N GLU A 252 -7.66 -12.15 16.15
CA GLU A 252 -8.03 -12.92 17.34
C GLU A 252 -6.99 -14.01 17.63
N ARG A 253 -6.47 -14.67 16.59
CA ARG A 253 -5.43 -15.69 16.77
C ARG A 253 -4.11 -15.10 17.26
N ILE A 254 -3.72 -13.94 16.73
CA ILE A 254 -2.52 -13.22 17.15
C ILE A 254 -2.64 -12.83 18.63
N GLU A 255 -3.79 -12.32 19.06
CA GLU A 255 -4.04 -12.00 20.46
C GLU A 255 -3.89 -13.25 21.34
N GLN A 256 -4.57 -14.33 20.98
CA GLN A 256 -4.57 -15.58 21.76
C GLN A 256 -3.19 -16.23 21.89
N GLN A 257 -2.35 -16.16 20.86
CA GLN A 257 -1.08 -16.89 20.82
C GLN A 257 0.16 -16.04 21.04
N LEU A 258 0.08 -14.72 20.82
CA LEU A 258 1.21 -13.80 20.92
C LEU A 258 0.95 -12.67 21.93
N GLY A 259 -0.27 -12.52 22.45
CA GLY A 259 -0.64 -11.47 23.41
C GLY A 259 -0.64 -10.06 22.82
N ILE A 260 -0.71 -9.92 21.49
CA ILE A 260 -0.77 -8.62 20.82
C ILE A 260 -2.24 -8.24 20.60
N ASP A 261 -2.65 -7.09 21.13
CA ASP A 261 -3.99 -6.53 20.98
C ASP A 261 -4.42 -6.45 19.49
N PRO A 262 -5.65 -6.85 19.12
CA PRO A 262 -6.17 -6.67 17.76
C PRO A 262 -6.10 -5.21 17.27
N ALA A 263 -6.23 -4.23 18.15
CA ALA A 263 -6.02 -2.81 17.86
C ALA A 263 -4.54 -2.45 17.57
N ARG A 264 -3.60 -3.38 17.73
CA ARG A 264 -2.19 -3.29 17.30
C ARG A 264 -1.90 -4.16 16.08
N CYS A 265 -2.91 -4.82 15.53
CA CYS A 265 -2.83 -5.54 14.27
C CYS A 265 -3.43 -4.65 13.18
N ARG A 266 -2.66 -4.40 12.12
CA ARG A 266 -3.03 -3.49 11.04
C ARG A 266 -2.65 -4.06 9.70
N ASP A 267 -3.50 -3.87 8.72
CA ASP A 267 -3.13 -4.08 7.32
C ASP A 267 -2.80 -2.74 6.64
N GLY A 268 -1.86 -2.80 5.71
CA GLY A 268 -1.53 -1.73 4.78
C GLY A 268 -1.87 -2.14 3.35
N TYR A 269 -2.59 -1.27 2.65
CA TYR A 269 -2.76 -1.35 1.21
C TYR A 269 -1.79 -0.39 0.51
N GLY A 270 -1.16 -0.89 -0.55
CA GLY A 270 -0.26 -0.13 -1.39
C GLY A 270 0.07 -0.93 -2.66
N ALA A 271 0.52 -0.21 -3.68
CA ALA A 271 0.89 -0.78 -4.97
C ALA A 271 2.24 -0.22 -5.41
N VAL A 272 3.01 -0.98 -6.20
CA VAL A 272 4.28 -0.46 -6.71
C VAL A 272 4.05 0.67 -7.71
N GLU A 273 2.87 0.71 -8.32
CA GLU A 273 2.36 1.74 -9.23
C GLU A 273 1.93 3.00 -8.50
N HIS A 274 1.54 2.88 -7.23
CA HIS A 274 1.02 3.97 -6.40
C HIS A 274 1.40 3.71 -4.93
N SER A 275 2.54 4.24 -4.52
CA SER A 275 3.16 4.01 -3.21
C SER A 275 2.64 4.93 -2.10
N VAL A 276 1.45 5.53 -2.26
CA VAL A 276 0.79 6.19 -1.12
C VAL A 276 0.34 5.10 -0.14
N PRO A 277 0.70 5.19 1.16
CA PRO A 277 0.29 4.21 2.17
C PRO A 277 -1.18 4.43 2.60
N TYR A 278 -2.02 3.42 2.38
CA TYR A 278 -3.37 3.35 2.96
C TYR A 278 -3.35 2.34 4.09
N ILE A 279 -3.61 2.80 5.32
CA ILE A 279 -3.46 1.98 6.52
C ILE A 279 -4.80 1.86 7.21
N GLU A 280 -5.07 0.66 7.73
CA GLU A 280 -6.23 0.41 8.58
C GLU A 280 -6.25 1.30 9.84
N CYS A 281 -7.42 1.81 10.21
CA CYS A 281 -7.64 2.32 11.56
C CYS A 281 -7.89 1.18 12.56
N ALA A 282 -8.22 1.52 13.81
CA ALA A 282 -8.57 0.54 14.84
C ALA A 282 -9.82 -0.30 14.54
N HIS A 283 -10.66 0.15 13.62
CA HIS A 283 -11.82 -0.60 13.15
C HIS A 283 -11.52 -1.43 11.88
N HIS A 284 -10.24 -1.51 11.45
CA HIS A 284 -9.81 -2.25 10.27
C HIS A 284 -10.40 -1.72 8.94
N HIS A 285 -10.55 -0.39 8.84
CA HIS A 285 -10.93 0.31 7.61
C HIS A 285 -9.75 1.09 7.06
N PHE A 286 -9.47 0.98 5.75
CA PHE A 286 -8.35 1.69 5.11
C PHE A 286 -8.69 3.16 4.90
N HIS A 287 -8.08 4.04 5.68
CA HIS A 287 -8.31 5.48 5.52
C HIS A 287 -7.45 6.09 4.41
N VAL A 288 -8.04 7.03 3.69
CA VAL A 288 -7.43 7.81 2.62
C VAL A 288 -6.66 8.98 3.24
N PRO A 289 -5.33 9.05 3.13
CA PRO A 289 -4.58 10.18 3.65
C PRO A 289 -4.73 11.40 2.74
N VAL A 290 -4.49 12.60 3.29
CA VAL A 290 -4.61 13.91 2.62
C VAL A 290 -3.74 14.04 1.35
N TYR A 291 -2.75 13.17 1.19
CA TYR A 291 -1.87 13.13 0.03
C TYR A 291 -2.53 12.51 -1.21
N SER A 292 -3.72 11.91 -1.08
CA SER A 292 -4.43 11.26 -2.18
C SER A 292 -5.95 11.42 -2.09
N LYS A 293 -6.62 11.32 -3.25
CA LYS A 293 -8.07 11.09 -3.35
C LYS A 293 -8.30 9.70 -3.93
N VAL A 294 -9.36 9.04 -3.48
CA VAL A 294 -9.79 7.71 -3.95
C VAL A 294 -11.09 7.85 -4.72
N PHE A 295 -11.20 7.11 -5.83
CA PHE A 295 -12.42 6.98 -6.59
C PHE A 295 -12.71 5.49 -6.84
N VAL A 296 -13.99 5.13 -6.83
CA VAL A 296 -14.45 3.79 -7.21
C VAL A 296 -15.15 3.90 -8.55
N ARG A 297 -14.81 3.04 -9.51
CA ARG A 297 -15.36 3.11 -10.87
C ARG A 297 -16.17 1.89 -11.24
N ASN A 298 -17.30 2.10 -11.89
CA ASN A 298 -18.09 1.02 -12.44
C ASN A 298 -17.27 0.28 -13.53
N PRO A 299 -17.06 -1.04 -13.43
CA PRO A 299 -16.28 -1.78 -14.41
C PRO A 299 -16.87 -1.82 -15.83
N SER A 300 -18.18 -1.57 -16.01
CA SER A 300 -18.84 -1.68 -17.32
C SER A 300 -18.74 -0.41 -18.16
N ASP A 301 -18.87 0.76 -17.55
CA ASP A 301 -18.92 2.06 -18.22
C ASP A 301 -17.86 3.05 -17.72
N PHE A 302 -17.09 2.66 -16.70
CA PHE A 302 -16.00 3.42 -16.10
C PHE A 302 -16.40 4.73 -15.39
N SER A 303 -17.71 4.94 -15.20
CA SER A 303 -18.25 6.06 -14.41
C SER A 303 -17.83 5.96 -12.95
N VAL A 304 -17.74 7.11 -12.29
CA VAL A 304 -17.43 7.18 -10.85
C VAL A 304 -18.67 6.77 -10.06
N GLN A 305 -18.49 5.85 -9.14
CA GLN A 305 -19.54 5.34 -8.27
C GLN A 305 -19.74 6.27 -7.06
N PRO A 306 -20.99 6.46 -6.61
CA PRO A 306 -21.24 7.12 -5.33
C PRO A 306 -20.75 6.25 -4.17
N TYR A 307 -20.60 6.86 -2.99
CA TYR A 307 -20.26 6.11 -1.78
C TYR A 307 -21.23 4.94 -1.54
N GLY A 308 -20.70 3.85 -0.98
CA GLY A 308 -21.46 2.63 -0.70
C GLY A 308 -21.64 1.69 -1.90
N GLN A 309 -21.25 2.11 -3.12
CA GLN A 309 -21.30 1.26 -4.31
C GLN A 309 -19.94 0.64 -4.63
N PRO A 310 -19.87 -0.67 -4.92
CA PRO A 310 -18.62 -1.34 -5.25
C PRO A 310 -18.17 -1.06 -6.70
N GLY A 311 -16.88 -1.16 -6.94
CA GLY A 311 -16.27 -0.99 -8.26
C GLY A 311 -14.74 -1.10 -8.23
N LEU A 312 -14.09 -0.76 -9.34
CA LEU A 312 -12.63 -0.74 -9.47
C LEU A 312 -12.05 0.40 -8.64
N LEU A 313 -11.06 0.08 -7.82
CA LEU A 313 -10.36 1.04 -6.96
C LEU A 313 -9.39 1.90 -7.77
N GLY A 314 -9.54 3.22 -7.69
CA GLY A 314 -8.68 4.21 -8.34
C GLY A 314 -8.13 5.23 -7.37
N PHE A 315 -6.94 5.73 -7.70
CA PHE A 315 -6.18 6.66 -6.89
C PHE A 315 -5.75 7.86 -7.69
N VAL A 316 -5.75 9.02 -7.04
CA VAL A 316 -5.17 10.25 -7.55
C VAL A 316 -4.23 10.83 -6.49
N SER A 317 -2.97 11.05 -6.82
CA SER A 317 -1.98 11.68 -5.92
C SER A 317 -0.85 12.33 -6.72
N PRO A 318 -0.43 13.56 -6.37
CA PRO A 318 0.48 14.29 -7.22
C PRO A 318 1.97 13.96 -7.02
N TYR A 319 2.32 13.04 -6.12
CA TYR A 319 3.70 12.91 -5.63
C TYR A 319 4.72 12.40 -6.66
N ILE A 320 4.29 11.68 -7.70
CA ILE A 320 5.17 10.99 -8.66
C ILE A 320 5.55 11.96 -9.77
N SER A 321 6.82 12.34 -9.86
CA SER A 321 7.37 13.09 -11.00
C SER A 321 8.02 12.19 -12.05
N SER A 322 8.44 10.98 -11.70
CA SER A 322 9.19 10.07 -12.59
C SER A 322 8.34 9.35 -13.63
N SER A 323 7.02 9.26 -13.43
CA SER A 323 6.07 8.57 -14.30
C SER A 323 4.70 9.23 -14.16
N PRO A 324 3.86 9.31 -15.21
CA PRO A 324 2.52 9.94 -15.15
C PRO A 324 1.50 9.07 -14.40
N ALA A 325 1.90 8.43 -13.30
CA ALA A 325 1.09 7.57 -12.45
C ALA A 325 0.41 8.35 -11.32
N HIS A 326 0.08 9.63 -11.54
CA HIS A 326 -0.64 10.47 -10.59
C HIS A 326 -2.17 10.26 -10.64
N ALA A 327 -2.66 9.51 -11.64
CA ALA A 327 -4.01 8.94 -11.68
C ALA A 327 -3.94 7.48 -12.16
N VAL A 328 -4.26 6.53 -11.28
CA VAL A 328 -4.11 5.09 -11.54
C VAL A 328 -5.38 4.35 -11.13
N VAL A 329 -5.80 3.38 -11.94
CA VAL A 329 -6.86 2.44 -11.57
C VAL A 329 -6.29 1.03 -11.40
N MET A 330 -6.65 0.40 -10.28
CA MET A 330 -6.24 -0.94 -9.92
C MET A 330 -7.24 -1.97 -10.45
N SER A 331 -6.83 -3.24 -10.45
CA SER A 331 -7.76 -4.36 -10.66
C SER A 331 -8.41 -4.83 -9.35
N ASP A 332 -8.16 -4.14 -8.23
CA ASP A 332 -8.78 -4.41 -6.93
C ASP A 332 -10.20 -3.81 -6.91
N LEU A 333 -11.15 -4.54 -6.33
CA LEU A 333 -12.51 -4.09 -6.08
C LEU A 333 -12.62 -3.51 -4.68
N ALA A 334 -13.30 -2.37 -4.58
CA ALA A 334 -13.52 -1.71 -3.32
C ALA A 334 -14.88 -1.01 -3.28
N THR A 335 -15.34 -0.74 -2.06
CA THR A 335 -16.40 0.23 -1.79
C THR A 335 -15.79 1.39 -1.00
N LEU A 336 -16.07 2.61 -1.42
CA LEU A 336 -15.65 3.83 -0.72
C LEU A 336 -16.78 4.33 0.18
N TYR A 337 -16.42 4.87 1.35
CA TYR A 337 -17.34 5.43 2.32
C TYR A 337 -16.86 6.78 2.86
N PRO A 338 -17.79 7.67 3.28
CA PRO A 338 -17.43 8.93 3.92
C PRO A 338 -16.70 8.68 5.25
N GLY A 339 -15.74 9.52 5.61
CA GLY A 339 -14.98 9.36 6.85
C GLY A 339 -15.85 9.27 8.11
N ALA A 340 -16.90 10.08 8.19
CA ALA A 340 -17.82 10.14 9.32
C ALA A 340 -18.53 8.80 9.63
N THR A 341 -18.60 7.86 8.69
CA THR A 341 -19.27 6.56 8.90
C THR A 341 -18.37 5.53 9.57
N CYS A 342 -17.06 5.77 9.69
CA CYS A 342 -16.13 4.79 10.27
C CYS A 342 -16.27 4.66 11.79
N GLY A 343 -16.59 5.76 12.48
CA GLY A 343 -16.66 5.81 13.95
C GLY A 343 -15.31 5.74 14.68
N CYS A 344 -14.17 5.74 13.97
CA CYS A 344 -12.82 5.65 14.57
C CYS A 344 -12.26 7.03 15.01
N GLY A 345 -12.97 8.12 14.73
CA GLY A 345 -12.55 9.50 15.02
C GLY A 345 -11.84 10.21 13.87
N LEU A 346 -11.43 9.51 12.81
CA LEU A 346 -10.88 10.15 11.60
C LEU A 346 -12.01 10.69 10.71
N SER A 347 -11.80 11.89 10.15
CA SER A 347 -12.73 12.52 9.20
C SER A 347 -12.43 12.17 7.74
N SER A 348 -11.29 11.53 7.47
CA SER A 348 -10.92 11.10 6.13
C SER A 348 -11.76 9.91 5.65
N ASP A 349 -12.14 9.94 4.38
CA ASP A 349 -12.78 8.82 3.70
C ASP A 349 -12.00 7.52 3.88
N TRP A 350 -12.71 6.41 3.78
CA TRP A 350 -12.13 5.09 3.91
C TRP A 350 -12.74 4.14 2.90
N PHE A 351 -11.99 3.09 2.54
CA PHE A 351 -12.48 2.06 1.64
C PHE A 351 -12.37 0.67 2.25
N GLN A 352 -13.27 -0.19 1.82
CA GLN A 352 -13.25 -1.63 2.09
C GLN A 352 -12.83 -2.35 0.82
N LEU A 353 -11.83 -3.25 0.93
CA LEU A 353 -11.39 -4.10 -0.17
C LEU A 353 -12.23 -5.38 -0.24
N HIS A 354 -12.59 -5.79 -1.46
CA HIS A 354 -13.38 -7.00 -1.74
C HIS A 354 -12.60 -8.07 -2.52
N GLY A 355 -11.34 -7.81 -2.83
CA GLY A 355 -10.47 -8.70 -3.61
C GLY A 355 -10.15 -8.16 -5.00
N ARG A 356 -9.68 -9.03 -5.90
CA ARG A 356 -9.23 -8.64 -7.26
C ARG A 356 -10.16 -9.15 -8.34
N ALA A 357 -10.54 -8.25 -9.24
CA ALA A 357 -11.16 -8.60 -10.51
C ALA A 357 -10.14 -9.26 -11.46
N GLY A 358 -10.61 -10.22 -12.27
CA GLY A 358 -9.84 -10.78 -13.39
C GLY A 358 -8.80 -11.83 -13.03
N THR A 359 -8.93 -12.53 -11.90
CA THR A 359 -7.98 -13.57 -11.45
C THR A 359 -8.09 -14.91 -12.19
N SER A 360 -9.07 -15.08 -13.10
CA SER A 360 -9.28 -16.31 -13.89
C SER A 360 -8.77 -16.16 -15.33
N PRO A 361 -8.05 -17.15 -15.90
CA PRO A 361 -7.61 -17.11 -17.29
C PRO A 361 -8.81 -16.98 -18.26
N GLY A 362 -8.69 -16.08 -19.24
CA GLY A 362 -9.68 -15.93 -20.33
C GLY A 362 -10.85 -14.98 -20.05
N ARG A 363 -10.87 -14.24 -18.93
CA ARG A 363 -11.90 -13.22 -18.64
C ARG A 363 -11.30 -11.82 -18.63
N SER A 364 -11.99 -10.85 -19.22
CA SER A 364 -11.61 -9.43 -19.10
C SER A 364 -11.83 -8.97 -17.66
N CYS A 365 -11.00 -8.01 -17.20
CA CYS A 365 -11.11 -7.44 -15.85
C CYS A 365 -12.52 -6.88 -15.59
N ALA A 366 -13.16 -6.28 -16.60
CA ALA A 366 -14.52 -5.77 -16.52
C ALA A 366 -15.57 -6.87 -16.27
N MET A 367 -15.51 -7.99 -17.02
CA MET A 367 -16.46 -9.10 -16.83
C MET A 367 -16.30 -9.78 -15.47
N ALA A 368 -15.06 -10.02 -15.05
CA ALA A 368 -14.79 -10.62 -13.75
C ALA A 368 -15.16 -9.70 -12.58
N ALA A 369 -15.04 -8.38 -12.76
CA ALA A 369 -15.48 -7.40 -11.78
C ALA A 369 -17.00 -7.40 -11.59
N VAL A 370 -17.77 -7.44 -12.69
CA VAL A 370 -19.24 -7.50 -12.64
C VAL A 370 -19.73 -8.76 -11.92
N GLU A 371 -19.10 -9.91 -12.15
CA GLU A 371 -19.44 -11.16 -11.46
C GLU A 371 -19.14 -11.14 -9.96
N LEU A 372 -18.06 -10.49 -9.54
CA LEU A 372 -17.70 -10.33 -8.13
C LEU A 372 -18.66 -9.36 -7.43
N ILE A 373 -19.00 -8.25 -8.09
CA ILE A 373 -19.97 -7.28 -7.57
C ILE A 373 -21.35 -7.94 -7.36
N GLY A 374 -21.80 -8.81 -8.26
CA GLY A 374 -23.07 -9.53 -8.10
C GLY A 374 -23.11 -10.56 -6.96
N ARG A 375 -22.00 -10.77 -6.23
CA ARG A 375 -21.90 -11.71 -5.10
C ARG A 375 -21.73 -11.02 -3.74
N VAL A 376 -21.40 -9.72 -3.73
CA VAL A 376 -21.34 -8.85 -2.54
C VAL A 376 -22.74 -8.26 -2.33
#